data_AF-A0A506UHF9-F1
#
_entry.id   AF-A0A506UHF9-F1
#
_cell.length_a   1.000
_cell.length_b   1.000
_cell.length_c   1.000
_cell.angle_alpha   90.00
_cell.angle_beta   90.00
_cell.angle_gamma   90.00
#
_symmetry.space_group_name_H-M   'P 1'
#
loop_
_entity.id
_entity.type
_entity.pdbx_description
1 polymer ?
#
loop_
_entity_poly.entity_id
_entity_poly.type
_entity_poly.pdbx_seq_one_letter_code
_entity_poly.pdbx_strand_id
1 'polypeptide(L)'
;MFEIGKWYTVWLIEAGEEGSLAYKVADYDAPLLRLHNPNIGNDMIVNTSSPMFVRAQMSEHQEEERRPLLELPEWAQTTDKS
;
A
#
# COMPACT_ATOMS: atom_id res chain seq x y z
N MET A 1 -1.91 9.54 -14.55
CA MET A 1 -2.69 10.08 -13.41
C MET A 1 -2.82 8.97 -12.38
N PHE A 2 -2.60 9.24 -11.10
CA PHE A 2 -2.72 8.22 -10.04
C PHE A 2 -4.19 7.99 -9.71
N GLU A 3 -4.56 6.73 -9.45
CA GLU A 3 -5.94 6.35 -9.09
C GLU A 3 -6.02 5.98 -7.61
N ILE A 4 -6.90 6.65 -6.86
CA ILE A 4 -7.14 6.34 -5.44
C ILE A 4 -7.60 4.89 -5.32
N GLY A 5 -7.00 4.16 -4.38
CA GLY A 5 -7.28 2.76 -4.11
C GLY A 5 -6.53 1.77 -4.99
N LYS A 6 -5.81 2.22 -6.02
CA LYS A 6 -4.97 1.35 -6.86
C LYS A 6 -3.56 1.23 -6.29
N TRP A 7 -2.94 0.08 -6.58
CA TRP A 7 -1.59 -0.24 -6.15
C TRP A 7 -0.57 0.15 -7.20
N TYR A 8 0.53 0.73 -6.74
CA TYR A 8 1.65 1.11 -7.59
C TYR A 8 2.95 0.65 -6.94
N THR A 9 3.86 0.13 -7.76
CA THR A 9 5.27 0.09 -7.39
C THR A 9 5.82 1.49 -7.59
N VAL A 10 6.45 2.04 -6.57
CA VAL A 10 7.00 3.40 -6.56
C VAL A 10 8.52 3.30 -6.42
N TRP A 11 9.24 3.99 -7.30
CA TRP A 11 10.71 4.07 -7.29
C TRP A 11 11.14 5.45 -6.81
N LEU A 12 11.96 5.47 -5.75
CA LEU A 12 12.47 6.66 -5.11
C LEU A 12 13.99 6.54 -4.96
N ILE A 13 14.67 7.68 -4.87
CA ILE A 13 16.06 7.72 -4.42
C ILE A 13 16.06 7.93 -2.90
N GLU A 14 16.80 7.10 -2.16
CA GLU A 14 17.02 7.27 -0.72
C GLU A 14 18.51 7.06 -0.43
N ALA A 15 19.12 7.98 0.32
CA ALA A 15 20.56 7.97 0.64
C ALA A 15 21.51 7.85 -0.59
N GLY A 16 21.05 8.18 -1.80
CA GLY A 16 21.83 8.12 -3.03
C GLY A 16 21.63 6.85 -3.87
N GLU A 17 20.79 5.91 -3.43
CA GLU A 17 20.45 4.69 -4.17
C GLU A 17 18.97 4.68 -4.59
N GLU A 18 18.67 4.11 -5.76
CA GLU A 18 17.28 3.91 -6.21
C GLU A 18 16.71 2.64 -5.55
N GLY A 19 15.61 2.80 -4.81
CA GLY A 19 14.84 1.71 -4.21
C GLY A 19 13.39 1.70 -4.69
N SER A 20 12.68 0.58 -4.51
CA SER A 20 11.26 0.49 -4.86
C SER A 20 10.42 -0.32 -3.88
N LEU A 21 9.16 0.10 -3.74
CA LEU A 21 8.19 -0.49 -2.82
C LEU A 21 6.77 -0.39 -3.40
N ALA A 22 5.92 -1.36 -3.07
CA ALA A 22 4.52 -1.36 -3.45
C ALA A 22 3.66 -0.61 -2.41
N TYR A 23 2.85 0.34 -2.88
CA TYR A 23 1.95 1.13 -2.06
C TYR A 23 0.58 1.29 -2.72
N LYS A 24 -0.44 1.42 -1.89
CA LYS A 24 -1.80 1.77 -2.32
C LYS A 24 -1.96 3.28 -2.27
N VAL A 25 -2.50 3.87 -3.34
CA VAL A 25 -2.82 5.31 -3.34
C VAL A 25 -3.97 5.57 -2.37
N ALA A 26 -3.71 6.36 -1.34
CA ALA A 26 -4.71 6.78 -0.36
C ALA A 26 -5.35 8.12 -0.74
N ASP A 27 -4.54 9.04 -1.27
CA ASP A 27 -4.98 10.38 -1.67
C ASP A 27 -4.00 10.98 -2.70
N TYR A 28 -4.46 11.91 -3.54
CA TYR A 28 -3.63 12.61 -4.52
C TYR A 28 -4.09 14.06 -4.71
N ASP A 29 -3.22 14.99 -4.34
CA ASP A 29 -3.38 16.43 -4.57
C ASP A 29 -2.09 16.98 -5.19
N ALA A 30 -2.09 17.24 -6.49
CA ALA A 30 -0.87 17.50 -7.24
C ALA A 30 -0.03 18.65 -6.64
N PRO A 31 1.29 18.47 -6.41
CA PRO A 31 2.12 17.30 -6.75
C PRO A 31 2.28 16.28 -5.60
N LEU A 32 1.53 16.39 -4.51
CA LEU A 32 1.60 15.50 -3.36
C LEU A 32 0.75 14.24 -3.55
N LEU A 33 1.31 13.10 -3.18
CA LEU A 33 0.68 11.78 -3.27
C LEU A 33 0.79 11.11 -1.90
N ARG A 34 -0.34 10.74 -1.29
CA ARG A 34 -0.36 9.94 -0.07
C ARG A 34 -0.49 8.48 -0.43
N LEU A 35 0.43 7.69 0.12
CA LEU A 35 0.59 6.27 -0.14
C LEU A 35 0.43 5.52 1.19
N HIS A 36 -0.28 4.40 1.15
CA HIS A 36 -0.50 3.52 2.28
C HIS A 36 0.09 2.14 2.00
N ASN A 37 0.93 1.62 2.89
CA ASN A 37 1.38 0.23 2.85
C ASN A 37 0.72 -0.54 4.01
N PRO A 38 -0.29 -1.39 3.71
CA PRO A 38 -1.01 -2.13 4.74
C PRO A 38 -0.15 -3.19 5.44
N ASN A 39 0.93 -3.68 4.82
CA ASN A 39 1.81 -4.68 5.42
C ASN A 39 2.67 -4.11 6.55
N ILE A 40 3.04 -2.83 6.45
CA ILE A 40 3.90 -2.14 7.43
C ILE A 40 3.06 -1.22 8.34
N GLY A 41 1.85 -0.86 7.91
CA GLY A 41 0.95 0.03 8.65
C GLY A 41 1.33 1.51 8.60
N ASN A 42 2.31 1.88 7.76
CA ASN A 42 2.82 3.24 7.65
C ASN A 42 2.34 3.93 6.37
N ASP A 43 2.01 5.21 6.53
CA ASP A 43 1.71 6.12 5.44
C ASP A 43 2.97 6.88 5.01
N MET A 44 3.07 7.16 3.71
CA MET A 44 4.13 7.95 3.11
C MET A 44 3.52 9.06 2.25
N ILE A 45 4.03 10.28 2.37
CA ILE A 45 3.67 11.40 1.48
C ILE A 45 4.84 11.64 0.54
N VAL A 46 4.60 11.52 -0.76
CA VAL A 46 5.59 11.71 -1.81
C VAL A 46 5.26 12.98 -2.58
N ASN A 47 6.25 13.87 -2.71
CA ASN A 47 6.16 14.96 -3.68
C ASN A 47 6.60 14.43 -5.07
N THR A 48 5.64 14.22 -5.96
CA THR A 48 5.87 13.73 -7.33
C THR A 48 6.63 14.71 -8.22
N SER A 49 6.77 15.97 -7.81
CA SER A 49 7.64 16.96 -8.46
C SER A 49 9.07 16.98 -7.92
N SER A 50 9.36 16.19 -6.88
CA SER A 50 10.71 16.06 -6.32
C SER A 50 11.64 15.33 -7.28
N PRO A 51 12.91 15.73 -7.43
CA PRO A 51 13.91 14.95 -8.17
C PRO A 51 14.19 13.59 -7.53
N MET A 52 13.79 13.38 -6.26
CA MET A 52 13.90 12.10 -5.58
C MET A 52 12.82 11.10 -6.03
N PHE A 53 11.74 11.58 -6.64
CA PHE A 53 10.71 10.72 -7.23
C PHE A 53 11.13 10.33 -8.65
N VAL A 54 11.35 9.04 -8.88
CA VAL A 54 11.81 8.56 -10.18
C VAL A 54 10.62 8.23 -11.07
N ARG A 55 9.78 7.29 -10.62
CA ARG A 55 8.59 6.84 -11.36
C ARG A 55 7.66 6.02 -10.47
N ALA A 56 6.45 5.79 -10.97
CA ALA A 56 5.54 4.79 -10.42
C ALA A 56 4.88 3.99 -11.55
N GLN A 57 4.62 2.72 -11.31
CA GLN A 57 4.01 1.79 -12.26
C GLN A 57 2.86 1.09 -11.57
N MET A 58 1.68 1.11 -12.19
CA MET A 58 0.52 0.41 -11.66
C MET A 58 0.85 -1.08 -11.54
N SER A 59 0.62 -1.65 -10.36
CA SER A 59 0.87 -3.05 -10.10
C SER A 59 -0.40 -3.84 -10.42
N GLU A 60 -0.30 -4.81 -11.33
CA GLU A 60 -1.40 -5.72 -11.67
C GLU A 60 -1.64 -6.78 -10.57
N HIS A 61 -0.73 -6.89 -9.60
CA HIS A 61 -0.60 -8.07 -8.74
C HIS A 61 -1.17 -7.95 -7.31
N GLN A 62 -1.95 -6.92 -6.95
CA GLN A 62 -2.33 -6.69 -5.53
C GLN A 62 -3.82 -6.44 -5.26
N GLU A 63 -4.73 -6.90 -6.12
CA GLU A 63 -6.16 -6.96 -5.79
C GLU A 63 -6.53 -8.10 -4.81
N GLU A 64 -5.57 -8.91 -4.36
CA GLU A 64 -5.85 -10.17 -3.63
C GLU A 64 -6.02 -10.03 -2.09
N GLU A 65 -5.84 -8.85 -1.50
CA GLU A 65 -5.98 -8.66 -0.03
C GLU A 65 -7.38 -8.15 0.39
N ARG A 66 -8.40 -8.87 -0.06
CA ARG A 66 -9.69 -8.97 0.66
C ARG A 66 -10.06 -10.44 0.87
N ARG A 67 -9.11 -11.25 1.35
CA ARG A 67 -9.52 -12.42 2.12
C ARG A 67 -9.81 -11.94 3.55
N PRO A 68 -11.05 -12.04 4.05
CA PRO A 68 -11.25 -11.89 5.48
C PRO A 68 -10.33 -12.90 6.17
N LEU A 69 -9.52 -12.40 7.11
CA LEU A 69 -8.73 -13.22 8.02
C LEU A 69 -9.69 -14.22 8.67
N LEU A 70 -9.62 -15.48 8.23
CA LEU A 70 -10.15 -16.67 8.89
C LEU A 70 -11.55 -16.50 9.50
N GLU A 71 -12.60 -16.90 8.76
CA GLU A 71 -13.77 -17.46 9.44
C GLU A 71 -13.24 -18.62 10.30
N LEU A 72 -13.14 -18.40 11.61
CA LEU A 72 -12.71 -19.45 12.52
C LEU A 72 -13.66 -20.64 12.32
N PRO A 73 -13.14 -21.85 12.06
CA PRO A 73 -14.00 -23.02 11.90
C PRO A 73 -14.86 -23.21 13.15
N GLU A 74 -16.11 -23.63 12.98
CA GLU A 74 -17.15 -23.64 14.02
C GLU A 74 -16.72 -24.30 15.35
N TRP A 75 -15.77 -25.24 15.31
CA TRP A 75 -15.21 -25.90 16.49
C TRP A 75 -14.47 -24.94 17.45
N ALA A 76 -14.01 -23.79 16.99
CA ALA A 76 -13.33 -22.79 17.82
C ALA A 76 -14.31 -21.83 18.55
N GLN A 77 -15.62 -21.93 18.29
CA GLN A 77 -16.64 -21.06 18.90
C GLN A 77 -17.28 -21.63 20.18
N THR A 78 -16.89 -22.83 20.63
CA THR A 78 -17.48 -23.47 21.80
C THR A 78 -16.48 -23.76 22.90
N THR A 79 -16.06 -22.73 23.65
CA THR A 79 -15.57 -22.93 25.03
C THR A 79 -16.00 -21.76 25.90
N ASP A 80 -17.29 -21.66 26.19
CA ASP A 80 -17.74 -21.10 27.46
C ASP A 80 -19.18 -21.55 27.76
N LYS A 81 -19.33 -22.68 28.45
CA LYS A 81 -20.48 -22.95 29.32
C LYS A 81 -20.07 -23.91 30.45
N SER A 82 -19.88 -23.29 31.61
CA SER A 82 -20.09 -23.81 32.98
C SER A 82 -19.06 -24.76 33.57
#